data_AF-A0A1V5APD0-F1
#
_entry.id   AF-A0A1V5APD0-F1
#
_cell.length_a   1.000
_cell.length_b   1.000
_cell.length_c   1.000
_cell.angle_alpha   90.00
_cell.angle_beta   90.00
_cell.angle_gamma   90.00
#
_symmetry.space_group_name_H-M   'P 1'
#
loop_
_entity.id
_entity.type
_entity.pdbx_description
1 polymer ?
#
loop_
_entity_poly.entity_id
_entity_poly.type
_entity_poly.pdbx_seq_one_letter_code
_entity_poly.pdbx_strand_id
1 'polypeptide(L)'
;MDIIKEFSPYINARDGTVRREIANSPEVRIAQKHHELESTLGQLRSQTVKFSYIDAKGAMKIREDPAFAELQSQIQAEEARLQRLGEIANEIGAILDGYEAAGIYALQEIRAKHVNTIQSAPHEAWHLFKLARGEGHSGPEHRVSWLPSDLAQEPGYKAQEDRLRAGMEAAKAALEPIKADLQKLSSLVTEANSL
;
A
#
# COMPACT_ATOMS: atom_id res chain seq x y z
N MET A 1 1.27 -8.99 6.58
CA MET A 1 2.25 -9.17 5.49
C MET A 1 3.63 -8.77 6.00
N ASP A 2 4.68 -9.58 5.75
CA ASP A 2 6.07 -9.18 6.05
C ASP A 2 6.72 -8.69 4.74
N ILE A 3 6.73 -7.37 4.57
CA ILE A 3 7.16 -6.72 3.31
C ILE A 3 8.61 -7.04 2.99
N ILE A 4 9.49 -6.99 3.98
CA ILE A 4 10.93 -7.19 3.76
C ILE A 4 11.14 -8.61 3.24
N LYS A 5 10.54 -9.61 3.92
CA LYS A 5 10.67 -11.01 3.51
C LYS A 5 10.03 -11.30 2.15
N GLU A 6 8.84 -10.75 1.92
CA GLU A 6 8.06 -11.01 0.71
C GLU A 6 8.67 -10.38 -0.54
N PHE A 7 9.26 -9.19 -0.41
CA PHE A 7 9.81 -8.45 -1.55
C PHE A 7 11.32 -8.58 -1.73
N SER A 8 12.03 -9.15 -0.75
CA SER A 8 13.48 -9.46 -0.86
C SER A 8 13.87 -10.22 -2.13
N PRO A 9 13.12 -11.23 -2.62
CA PRO A 9 13.46 -11.95 -3.86
C PRO A 9 13.51 -11.06 -5.11
N TYR A 10 12.89 -9.88 -5.08
CA TYR A 10 12.77 -9.00 -6.23
C TYR A 10 13.84 -7.89 -6.30
N ILE A 11 14.65 -7.69 -5.26
CA ILE A 11 15.68 -6.62 -5.18
C ILE A 11 16.67 -6.67 -6.34
N ASN A 12 16.95 -7.85 -6.89
CA ASN A 12 17.87 -8.06 -8.01
C ASN A 12 17.25 -8.88 -9.15
N ALA A 13 15.93 -8.83 -9.29
CA ALA A 13 15.26 -9.51 -10.38
C ALA A 13 15.80 -9.02 -11.73
N ARG A 14 16.26 -9.96 -12.58
CA ARG A 14 16.81 -9.62 -13.90
C ARG A 14 15.73 -8.97 -14.77
N ASP A 15 16.13 -8.02 -15.61
CA ASP A 15 15.25 -7.46 -16.66
C ASP A 15 14.57 -8.61 -17.44
N GLY A 16 13.24 -8.62 -17.42
CA GLY A 16 12.41 -9.65 -18.07
C GLY A 16 11.95 -10.82 -17.21
N THR A 17 12.46 -10.99 -15.98
CA THR A 17 12.00 -12.05 -15.05
C THR A 17 10.84 -11.60 -14.15
N VAL A 18 10.69 -10.29 -13.95
CA VAL A 18 9.66 -9.67 -13.13
C VAL A 18 9.12 -8.46 -13.87
N ARG A 19 7.82 -8.18 -13.74
CA ARG A 19 7.23 -6.95 -14.32
C ARG A 19 7.97 -5.74 -13.73
N ARG A 20 8.37 -4.78 -14.58
CA ARG A 20 9.07 -3.55 -14.16
C ARG A 20 8.33 -2.77 -13.06
N GLU A 21 7.01 -2.89 -13.03
CA GLU A 21 6.13 -2.30 -12.01
C GLU A 21 6.40 -2.86 -10.61
N ILE A 22 6.72 -4.15 -10.51
CA ILE A 22 7.03 -4.81 -9.23
C ILE A 22 8.47 -4.47 -8.80
N ALA A 23 9.42 -4.48 -9.74
CA ALA A 23 10.83 -4.20 -9.45
C ALA A 23 11.08 -2.77 -8.91
N ASN A 24 10.25 -1.80 -9.31
CA ASN A 24 10.32 -0.41 -8.83
C ASN A 24 9.26 -0.08 -7.78
N SER A 25 8.58 -1.09 -7.25
CA SER A 25 7.56 -0.88 -6.24
C SER A 25 8.17 -0.31 -4.95
N PRO A 26 7.42 0.52 -4.20
CA PRO A 26 7.87 1.03 -2.90
C PRO A 26 8.33 -0.09 -1.95
N GLU A 27 7.68 -1.24 -1.99
CA GLU A 27 7.96 -2.42 -1.17
C GLU A 27 9.35 -3.01 -1.48
N VAL A 28 9.70 -3.16 -2.75
CA VAL A 28 11.04 -3.62 -3.16
C VAL A 28 12.10 -2.62 -2.74
N ARG A 29 11.84 -1.32 -2.84
CA ARG A 29 12.78 -0.28 -2.41
C ARG A 29 13.02 -0.30 -0.90
N ILE A 30 11.97 -0.54 -0.10
CA ILE A 30 12.08 -0.70 1.35
C ILE A 30 12.90 -1.94 1.69
N ALA A 31 12.61 -3.08 1.04
CA ALA A 31 13.37 -4.30 1.23
C ALA A 31 14.85 -4.10 0.85
N GLN A 32 15.12 -3.42 -0.28
CA GLN A 32 16.48 -3.09 -0.71
C GLN A 32 17.23 -2.26 0.34
N LYS A 33 16.62 -1.19 0.83
CA LYS A 33 17.21 -0.36 1.89
C LYS A 33 17.50 -1.13 3.17
N HIS A 34 16.63 -2.08 3.54
CA HIS A 34 16.86 -2.94 4.69
C HIS A 34 18.15 -3.76 4.53
N HIS A 35 18.33 -4.42 3.38
CA HIS A 35 19.54 -5.17 3.07
C HIS A 35 20.79 -4.29 3.01
N GLU A 36 20.68 -3.06 2.49
CA GLU A 36 21.78 -2.08 2.44
C GLU A 36 22.23 -1.66 3.85
N LEU A 37 21.27 -1.38 4.75
CA LEU A 37 21.55 -1.04 6.15
C LEU A 37 22.14 -2.22 6.92
N GLU A 38 21.61 -3.43 6.74
CA GLU A 38 22.16 -4.65 7.35
C GLU A 38 23.60 -4.92 6.90
N SER A 39 23.88 -4.76 5.61
CA SER A 39 25.24 -4.89 5.06
C SER A 39 26.18 -3.85 5.66
N THR A 40 25.74 -2.60 5.74
CA THR A 40 26.52 -1.50 6.33
C THR A 40 26.81 -1.75 7.81
N LEU A 41 25.81 -2.19 8.58
CA LEU A 41 25.97 -2.60 9.98
C LEU A 41 26.96 -3.76 10.13
N GLY A 42 26.88 -4.76 9.25
CA GLY A 42 27.85 -5.87 9.22
C GLY A 42 29.27 -5.38 9.01
N GLN A 43 29.48 -4.44 8.09
CA GLN A 43 30.78 -3.82 7.83
C GLN A 43 31.27 -3.03 9.05
N LEU A 44 30.45 -2.14 9.64
CA LEU A 44 30.82 -1.35 10.81
C LEU A 44 31.16 -2.25 12.01
N ARG A 45 30.34 -3.28 12.28
CA ARG A 45 30.60 -4.26 13.35
C ARG A 45 31.90 -5.02 13.09
N SER A 46 32.23 -5.39 11.85
CA SER A 46 33.51 -6.04 11.54
C SER A 46 34.72 -5.14 11.84
N GLN A 47 34.59 -3.82 11.70
CA GLN A 47 35.66 -2.87 12.01
C GLN A 47 35.92 -2.79 13.51
N THR A 48 34.93 -3.09 14.38
CA THR A 48 35.11 -3.08 15.84
C THR A 48 36.14 -4.11 16.30
N VAL A 49 36.33 -5.20 15.54
CA VAL A 49 37.31 -6.26 15.86
C VAL A 49 38.73 -5.72 15.93
N LYS A 50 39.07 -4.68 15.16
CA LYS A 50 40.42 -4.05 15.17
C LYS A 50 40.76 -3.38 16.50
N PHE A 51 39.76 -3.06 17.30
CA PHE A 51 39.92 -2.46 18.62
C PHE A 51 40.01 -3.50 19.74
N SER A 52 39.83 -4.79 19.41
CA SER A 52 39.97 -5.88 20.37
C SER A 52 41.39 -6.47 20.37
N TYR A 53 41.88 -6.83 21.55
CA TYR A 53 43.18 -7.47 21.75
C TYR A 53 43.11 -8.51 22.87
N ILE A 54 44.05 -9.45 22.90
CA ILE A 54 44.20 -10.43 23.98
C ILE A 54 45.28 -9.91 24.94
N ASP A 55 44.97 -9.78 26.22
CA ASP A 55 45.93 -9.36 27.23
C ASP A 55 46.91 -10.49 27.61
N ALA A 56 47.93 -10.16 28.40
CA ALA A 56 48.94 -11.12 28.85
C ALA A 56 48.37 -12.27 29.72
N LYS A 57 47.11 -12.17 30.16
CA LYS A 57 46.39 -13.20 30.93
C LYS A 57 45.44 -14.02 30.06
N GLY A 58 45.43 -13.78 28.74
CA GLY A 58 44.57 -14.47 27.79
C GLY A 58 43.13 -13.92 27.72
N ALA A 59 42.83 -12.79 28.38
CA ALA A 59 41.50 -12.18 28.34
C ALA A 59 41.36 -11.21 27.17
N MET A 60 40.21 -11.25 26.49
CA MET A 60 39.88 -10.28 25.45
C MET A 60 39.58 -8.92 26.09
N LYS A 61 40.25 -7.88 25.60
CA LYS A 61 40.12 -6.49 26.03
C LYS A 61 39.81 -5.61 24.82
N ILE A 62 39.11 -4.51 25.05
CA ILE A 62 38.86 -3.48 24.05
C ILE A 62 39.79 -2.31 24.34
N ARG A 63 40.43 -1.77 23.30
CA ARG A 63 41.30 -0.61 23.39
C ARG A 63 40.43 0.64 23.58
N GLU A 64 40.72 1.43 24.60
CA GLU A 64 40.09 2.74 24.81
C GLU A 64 40.65 3.70 23.76
N ASP A 65 39.93 3.85 22.65
CA ASP A 65 40.30 4.66 21.50
C ASP A 65 39.11 5.56 21.12
N PRO A 66 39.28 6.88 20.94
CA PRO A 66 38.22 7.76 20.46
C PRO A 66 37.57 7.27 19.15
N ALA A 67 38.34 6.63 18.26
CA ALA A 67 37.83 6.06 17.02
C ALA A 67 36.89 4.86 17.26
N PHE A 68 37.04 4.14 18.37
CA PHE A 68 36.10 3.09 18.77
C PHE A 68 34.77 3.68 19.24
N ALA A 69 34.81 4.77 20.01
CA ALA A 69 33.60 5.48 20.45
C ALA A 69 32.81 6.06 19.27
N GLU A 70 33.51 6.63 18.29
CA GLU A 70 32.90 7.11 17.04
C GLU A 70 32.24 5.97 16.26
N LEU A 71 32.94 4.84 16.10
CA LEU A 71 32.41 3.66 15.41
C LEU A 71 31.17 3.08 16.12
N GLN A 72 31.18 3.03 17.45
CA GLN A 72 30.02 2.60 18.24
C GLN A 72 28.82 3.54 18.05
N SER A 73 29.07 4.85 17.99
CA SER A 73 28.03 5.84 17.69
C SER A 73 27.42 5.65 16.30
N GLN A 74 28.26 5.38 15.29
CA GLN A 74 27.79 5.06 13.93
C GLN A 74 26.95 3.78 13.90
N ILE A 75 27.39 2.72 14.59
CA ILE A 75 26.62 1.46 14.70
C ILE A 75 25.26 1.72 15.34
N GLN A 76 25.19 2.49 16.43
CA GLN A 76 23.92 2.81 17.09
C GLN A 76 22.98 3.62 16.19
N ALA A 77 23.52 4.57 15.42
CA ALA A 77 22.73 5.35 14.47
C ALA A 77 22.13 4.47 13.36
N GLU A 78 22.93 3.56 12.79
CA GLU A 78 22.44 2.64 11.76
C GLU A 78 21.49 1.57 12.33
N GLU A 79 21.68 1.10 13.57
CA GLU A 79 20.75 0.20 14.27
C GLU A 79 19.39 0.87 14.48
N ALA A 80 19.38 2.15 14.88
CA ALA A 80 18.15 2.93 15.03
C ALA A 80 17.42 3.10 13.69
N ARG A 81 18.15 3.35 12.60
CA ARG A 81 17.57 3.41 11.24
C ARG A 81 17.00 2.08 10.80
N LEU A 82 17.72 0.98 11.02
CA LEU A 82 17.24 -0.36 10.68
C LEU A 82 15.97 -0.71 11.46
N GLN A 83 15.95 -0.42 12.78
CA GLN A 83 14.78 -0.61 13.61
C GLN A 83 13.59 0.21 13.08
N ARG A 84 13.80 1.49 12.78
CA ARG A 84 12.74 2.37 12.26
C ARG A 84 12.22 1.87 10.91
N LEU A 85 13.09 1.39 10.03
CA LEU A 85 12.69 0.83 8.74
C LEU A 85 11.85 -0.45 8.93
N GLY A 86 12.20 -1.31 9.89
CA GLY A 86 11.40 -2.48 10.26
C GLY A 86 10.01 -2.12 10.79
N GLU A 87 9.91 -1.08 11.63
CA GLU A 87 8.62 -0.54 12.10
C GLU A 87 7.75 -0.05 10.93
N ILE A 88 8.35 0.72 10.00
CA ILE A 88 7.65 1.21 8.80
C ILE A 88 7.17 0.04 7.94
N ALA A 89 8.01 -0.97 7.70
CA ALA A 89 7.65 -2.13 6.91
C ALA A 89 6.46 -2.90 7.53
N ASN A 90 6.46 -3.07 8.85
CA ASN A 90 5.34 -3.69 9.58
C ASN A 90 4.06 -2.87 9.49
N GLU A 91 4.16 -1.54 9.60
CA GLU A 91 3.01 -0.66 9.53
C GLU A 91 2.38 -0.65 8.13
N ILE A 92 3.19 -0.59 7.07
CA ILE A 92 2.72 -0.74 5.69
C ILE A 92 2.07 -2.13 5.51
N GLY A 93 2.70 -3.18 6.04
CA GLY A 93 2.21 -4.55 5.93
C GLY A 93 0.85 -4.74 6.59
N ALA A 94 0.64 -4.11 7.75
CA ALA A 94 -0.64 -4.14 8.47
C ALA A 94 -1.75 -3.38 7.73
N ILE A 95 -1.44 -2.24 7.11
CA ILE A 95 -2.39 -1.49 6.28
C ILE A 95 -2.81 -2.35 5.08
N LEU A 96 -1.85 -2.97 4.39
CA LEU A 96 -2.13 -3.80 3.21
C LEU A 96 -2.96 -5.04 3.54
N ASP A 97 -2.67 -5.73 4.65
CA ASP A 97 -3.48 -6.85 5.16
C ASP A 97 -4.93 -6.43 5.41
N GLY A 98 -5.16 -5.23 5.96
CA GLY A 98 -6.49 -4.71 6.26
C GLY A 98 -7.41 -4.57 5.04
N TYR A 99 -6.83 -4.52 3.83
CA TYR A 99 -7.55 -4.44 2.55
C TYR A 99 -7.37 -5.68 1.67
N GLU A 100 -6.74 -6.74 2.19
CA GLU A 100 -6.35 -7.94 1.40
C GLU A 100 -5.54 -7.58 0.14
N ALA A 101 -4.75 -6.50 0.21
CA ALA A 101 -3.99 -5.98 -0.91
C ALA A 101 -2.58 -6.59 -0.93
N ALA A 102 -2.20 -7.21 -2.05
CA ALA A 102 -0.85 -7.77 -2.24
C ALA A 102 0.27 -6.70 -2.35
N GLY A 103 -0.09 -5.42 -2.29
CA GLY A 103 0.82 -4.28 -2.44
C GLY A 103 0.08 -2.97 -2.59
N ILE A 104 0.82 -1.86 -2.54
CA ILE A 104 0.31 -0.49 -2.67
C ILE A 104 -0.42 -0.30 -4.00
N TYR A 105 0.08 -0.90 -5.09
CA TYR A 105 -0.59 -0.87 -6.39
C TYR A 105 -1.97 -1.56 -6.34
N ALA A 106 -2.09 -2.71 -5.68
CA ALA A 106 -3.38 -3.39 -5.52
C ALA A 106 -4.37 -2.53 -4.71
N LEU A 107 -3.90 -1.84 -3.67
CA LEU A 107 -4.72 -0.90 -2.91
C LEU A 107 -5.18 0.30 -3.78
N GLN A 108 -4.31 0.81 -4.66
CA GLN A 108 -4.69 1.83 -5.65
C GLN A 108 -5.74 1.33 -6.64
N GLU A 109 -5.69 0.07 -7.05
CA GLU A 109 -6.72 -0.55 -7.89
C GLU A 109 -8.06 -0.68 -7.16
N ILE A 110 -8.06 -1.09 -5.88
CA ILE A 110 -9.27 -1.13 -5.04
C ILE A 110 -9.89 0.26 -4.95
N ARG A 111 -9.08 1.29 -4.68
CA ARG A 111 -9.52 2.69 -4.71
C ARG A 111 -10.14 3.05 -6.07
N ALA A 112 -9.47 2.70 -7.17
CA ALA A 112 -9.95 3.01 -8.51
C ALA A 112 -11.29 2.33 -8.81
N LYS A 113 -11.50 1.09 -8.35
CA LYS A 113 -12.79 0.39 -8.46
C LYS A 113 -13.90 1.16 -7.74
N HIS A 114 -13.70 1.59 -6.50
CA HIS A 114 -14.69 2.39 -5.77
C HIS A 114 -14.96 3.74 -6.44
N VAL A 115 -13.92 4.43 -6.92
CA VAL A 115 -14.07 5.68 -7.68
C VAL A 115 -14.92 5.44 -8.94
N ASN A 116 -14.63 4.38 -9.69
CA ASN A 116 -15.38 4.02 -10.89
C ASN A 116 -16.85 3.72 -10.57
N THR A 117 -17.14 2.97 -9.50
CA THR A 117 -18.53 2.72 -9.06
C THR A 117 -19.27 4.02 -8.76
N ILE A 118 -18.61 5.00 -8.12
CA ILE A 118 -19.22 6.30 -7.82
C ILE A 118 -19.45 7.11 -9.11
N GLN A 119 -18.49 7.10 -10.04
CA GLN A 119 -18.53 7.87 -11.27
C GLN A 119 -19.47 7.26 -12.33
N SER A 120 -19.62 5.93 -12.37
CA SER A 120 -20.52 5.24 -13.30
C SER A 120 -21.97 5.25 -12.83
N ALA A 121 -22.22 5.35 -11.52
CA ALA A 121 -23.57 5.30 -10.95
C ALA A 121 -24.57 6.29 -11.60
N PRO A 122 -24.24 7.56 -11.89
CA PRO A 122 -25.17 8.46 -12.58
C PRO A 122 -25.55 7.98 -14.00
N HIS A 123 -24.60 7.41 -14.73
CA HIS A 123 -24.85 6.87 -16.08
C HIS A 123 -25.72 5.61 -16.03
N GLU A 124 -25.45 4.73 -15.07
CA GLU A 124 -26.26 3.53 -14.83
C GLU A 124 -27.69 3.91 -14.40
N ALA A 125 -27.85 4.87 -13.49
CA ALA A 125 -29.16 5.38 -13.08
C ALA A 125 -29.96 5.92 -14.28
N TRP A 126 -29.29 6.68 -15.15
CA TRP A 126 -29.91 7.20 -16.37
C TRP A 126 -30.30 6.10 -17.35
N HIS A 127 -29.46 5.08 -17.51
CA HIS A 127 -29.78 3.93 -18.36
C HIS A 127 -30.96 3.12 -17.82
N LEU A 128 -31.01 2.86 -16.51
CA LEU A 128 -32.14 2.20 -15.84
C LEU A 128 -33.43 2.97 -16.05
N PHE A 129 -33.38 4.30 -15.93
CA PHE A 129 -34.52 5.17 -16.20
C PHE A 129 -35.03 5.06 -17.64
N LYS A 130 -34.14 5.11 -18.65
CA LYS A 130 -34.52 4.96 -20.06
C LYS A 130 -35.14 3.60 -20.38
N LEU A 131 -34.53 2.53 -19.86
CA LEU A 131 -35.05 1.17 -20.00
C LEU A 131 -36.45 1.06 -19.41
N ALA A 132 -36.67 1.61 -18.21
CA ALA A 132 -37.98 1.58 -17.55
C ALA A 132 -39.05 2.40 -18.30
N ARG A 133 -38.66 3.46 -19.03
CA ARG A 133 -39.55 4.22 -19.93
C ARG A 133 -39.85 3.50 -21.24
N GLY A 134 -39.18 2.39 -21.53
CA GLY A 134 -39.34 1.65 -22.77
C GLY A 134 -38.72 2.35 -23.99
N GLU A 135 -37.80 3.30 -23.81
CA GLU A 135 -37.05 3.88 -24.93
C GLU A 135 -36.26 2.76 -25.64
N GLY A 136 -36.62 2.45 -26.90
CA GLY A 136 -35.96 1.43 -27.74
C GLY A 136 -36.72 0.11 -27.93
N HIS A 137 -37.92 -0.04 -27.36
CA HIS A 137 -38.82 -1.19 -27.63
C HIS A 137 -40.04 -0.71 -28.43
N SER A 138 -40.67 -1.58 -29.23
CA SER A 138 -41.92 -1.28 -29.97
C SER A 138 -43.04 -2.19 -29.45
N GLY A 139 -44.02 -1.63 -28.75
CA GLY A 139 -45.13 -2.33 -28.10
C GLY A 139 -46.22 -1.36 -27.58
N PRO A 140 -47.46 -1.81 -27.40
CA PRO A 140 -48.59 -0.91 -27.14
C PRO A 140 -48.64 -0.25 -25.74
N GLU A 141 -47.78 -0.67 -24.80
CA GLU A 141 -47.77 -0.20 -23.39
C GLU A 141 -46.56 0.68 -23.05
N HIS A 142 -46.17 1.60 -23.92
CA HIS A 142 -44.99 2.41 -23.63
C HIS A 142 -45.25 3.50 -22.59
N ARG A 143 -44.53 3.43 -21.47
CA ARG A 143 -44.51 4.42 -20.37
C ARG A 143 -43.71 5.69 -20.72
N VAL A 144 -43.66 6.07 -22.00
CA VAL A 144 -42.82 7.18 -22.49
C VAL A 144 -43.23 8.51 -21.86
N SER A 145 -44.49 8.67 -21.43
CA SER A 145 -44.97 9.89 -20.75
C SER A 145 -44.69 9.95 -19.25
N TRP A 146 -44.19 8.87 -18.64
CA TRP A 146 -43.98 8.83 -17.19
C TRP A 146 -42.82 9.74 -16.78
N LEU A 147 -43.07 10.55 -15.76
CA LEU A 147 -42.05 11.34 -15.09
C LEU A 147 -41.16 10.43 -14.23
N PRO A 148 -39.94 10.88 -13.87
CA PRO A 148 -39.11 10.16 -12.91
C PRO A 148 -39.82 9.84 -11.59
N SER A 149 -40.71 10.71 -11.12
CA SER A 149 -41.53 10.50 -9.92
C SER A 149 -42.51 9.33 -10.05
N ASP A 150 -43.04 9.10 -11.25
CA ASP A 150 -44.03 8.05 -11.51
C ASP A 150 -43.33 6.68 -11.55
N LEU A 151 -42.13 6.64 -12.13
CA LEU A 151 -41.30 5.43 -12.13
C LEU A 151 -40.74 5.11 -10.75
N ALA A 152 -40.46 6.10 -9.91
CA ALA A 152 -39.99 5.89 -8.54
C ALA A 152 -41.00 5.15 -7.64
N GLN A 153 -42.28 5.06 -8.05
CA GLN A 153 -43.32 4.25 -7.39
C GLN A 153 -43.45 2.84 -7.97
N GLU A 154 -42.78 2.55 -9.09
CA GLU A 154 -42.75 1.23 -9.70
C GLU A 154 -41.80 0.32 -8.88
N PRO A 155 -42.30 -0.82 -8.34
CA PRO A 155 -41.52 -1.63 -7.40
C PRO A 155 -40.19 -2.17 -7.96
N GLY A 156 -40.15 -2.56 -9.23
CA GLY A 156 -38.96 -3.10 -9.89
C GLY A 156 -37.88 -2.04 -10.16
N TYR A 157 -38.27 -0.87 -10.67
CA TYR A 157 -37.39 0.26 -10.88
C TYR A 157 -36.86 0.80 -9.55
N LYS A 158 -37.74 1.00 -8.56
CA LYS A 158 -37.36 1.49 -7.22
C LYS A 158 -36.33 0.58 -6.57
N ALA A 159 -36.52 -0.75 -6.64
CA ALA A 159 -35.56 -1.70 -6.10
C ALA A 159 -34.17 -1.61 -6.76
N GLN A 160 -34.13 -1.39 -8.08
CA GLN A 160 -32.87 -1.23 -8.83
C GLN A 160 -32.18 0.11 -8.51
N GLU A 161 -32.94 1.20 -8.42
CA GLU A 161 -32.44 2.52 -8.03
C GLU A 161 -31.90 2.51 -6.59
N ASP A 162 -32.64 1.90 -5.65
CA ASP A 162 -32.22 1.79 -4.25
C ASP A 162 -30.96 0.92 -4.10
N ARG A 163 -30.84 -0.17 -4.89
CA ARG A 163 -29.62 -0.99 -4.95
C ARG A 163 -28.43 -0.18 -5.47
N LEU A 164 -28.62 0.60 -6.53
CA LEU A 164 -27.56 1.44 -7.11
C LEU A 164 -27.13 2.54 -6.12
N ARG A 165 -28.09 3.19 -5.45
CA ARG A 165 -27.82 4.20 -4.41
C ARG A 165 -27.05 3.60 -3.24
N ALA A 166 -27.48 2.45 -2.73
CA ALA A 166 -26.79 1.73 -1.65
C ALA A 166 -25.36 1.34 -2.05
N GLY A 167 -25.15 0.88 -3.28
CA GLY A 167 -23.82 0.57 -3.81
C GLY A 167 -22.90 1.80 -3.87
N MET A 168 -23.41 2.94 -4.32
CA MET A 168 -22.66 4.20 -4.34
C MET A 168 -22.33 4.68 -2.92
N GLU A 169 -23.28 4.60 -1.98
CA GLU A 169 -23.05 5.00 -0.59
C GLU A 169 -22.02 4.10 0.09
N ALA A 170 -22.10 2.78 -0.11
CA ALA A 170 -21.08 1.84 0.37
C ALA A 170 -19.70 2.12 -0.22
N ALA A 171 -19.61 2.41 -1.53
CA ALA A 171 -18.35 2.78 -2.18
C ALA A 171 -17.78 4.09 -1.62
N LYS A 172 -18.62 5.10 -1.35
CA LYS A 172 -18.18 6.35 -0.71
C LYS A 172 -17.67 6.12 0.71
N ALA A 173 -18.38 5.32 1.50
CA ALA A 173 -17.99 4.98 2.86
C ALA A 173 -16.65 4.23 2.90
N ALA A 174 -16.41 3.32 1.96
CA ALA A 174 -15.13 2.60 1.83
C ALA A 174 -13.98 3.48 1.31
N LEU A 175 -14.28 4.52 0.51
CA LEU A 175 -13.24 5.31 -0.16
C LEU A 175 -12.45 6.22 0.80
N GLU A 176 -13.10 6.80 1.80
CA GLU A 176 -12.45 7.71 2.75
C GLU A 176 -11.32 7.06 3.57
N PRO A 177 -11.50 5.90 4.22
CA PRO A 177 -10.40 5.23 4.92
C PRO A 177 -9.28 4.84 3.96
N ILE A 178 -9.61 4.33 2.76
CA ILE A 178 -8.60 3.98 1.74
C ILE A 178 -7.75 5.20 1.35
N LYS A 179 -8.35 6.38 1.20
CA LYS A 179 -7.59 7.61 0.89
C LYS A 179 -6.65 8.00 2.03
N ALA A 180 -7.14 7.95 3.27
CA ALA A 180 -6.34 8.27 4.45
C ALA A 180 -5.15 7.30 4.58
N ASP A 181 -5.39 6.01 4.38
CA ASP A 181 -4.36 4.99 4.43
C ASP A 181 -3.36 5.12 3.27
N LEU A 182 -3.80 5.41 2.05
CA LEU A 182 -2.88 5.69 0.93
C LEU A 182 -2.01 6.93 1.18
N GLN A 183 -2.55 7.97 1.81
CA GLN A 183 -1.76 9.14 2.20
C GLN A 183 -0.74 8.78 3.28
N LYS A 184 -1.15 7.99 4.28
CA LYS A 184 -0.26 7.47 5.33
C LYS A 184 0.86 6.62 4.73
N LEU A 185 0.53 5.71 3.81
CA LEU A 185 1.49 4.90 3.07
C LEU A 185 2.49 5.76 2.30
N SER A 186 2.03 6.82 1.63
CA SER A 186 2.92 7.76 0.94
C SER A 186 3.92 8.44 1.90
N SER A 187 3.47 8.82 3.10
CA SER A 187 4.34 9.40 4.13
C SER A 187 5.35 8.38 4.65
N LEU A 188 4.91 7.16 4.96
CA LEU A 188 5.77 6.06 5.42
C LEU A 188 6.82 5.68 4.38
N VAL A 189 6.44 5.59 3.10
CA VAL A 189 7.37 5.35 2.00
C VAL A 189 8.37 6.49 1.87
N THR A 190 7.94 7.74 2.04
CA THR A 190 8.85 8.90 1.99
C THR A 190 9.85 8.85 3.14
N GLU A 191 9.38 8.54 4.36
CA GLU A 191 10.22 8.39 5.54
C GLU A 191 11.25 7.26 5.35
N ALA A 192 10.82 6.07 4.94
CA ALA A 192 11.72 4.96 4.63
C ALA A 192 12.78 5.34 3.59
N ASN A 193 12.41 6.16 2.61
CA ASN A 193 13.34 6.63 1.59
C ASN A 193 14.35 7.68 2.10
N SER A 194 14.06 8.34 3.22
CA SER A 194 14.95 9.32 3.84
C SER A 194 15.90 8.75 4.90
N LEU A 195 15.62 7.54 5.40
CA LEU A 195 16.52 6.76 6.27
C LEU A 195 17.75 6.27 5.51
#